data_AF-A0AAD8INC3-F1
#
_entry.id   AF-A0AAD8INC3-F1
#
_cell.length_a   1.000
_cell.length_b   1.000
_cell.length_c   1.000
_cell.angle_alpha   90.00
_cell.angle_beta   90.00
_cell.angle_gamma   90.00
#
_symmetry.space_group_name_H-M   'P 1'
#
loop_
_entity.id
_entity.type
_entity.pdbx_description
1 polymer ?
#
loop_
_entity_poly.entity_id
_entity_poly.type
_entity_poly.pdbx_seq_one_letter_code
_entity_poly.pdbx_strand_id
1 'polypeptide(L)'
;MTWQTFQNYTDCGVFLMRHMETYKGKLNKWNTQLKTEKMGQKGQMDKLRTKYAQAILTSHLNERRHLILDEAKSLYDKIATEKLMSIVIAASSKKQKREKISGTVLFPDEQTTAEKTTC
;
A
#
# COMPACT_ATOMS: atom_id res chain seq x y z
N MET A 1 -11.41 18.36 28.54
CA MET A 1 -10.82 18.66 27.21
C MET A 1 -11.58 17.89 26.15
N THR A 2 -11.73 18.41 24.93
CA THR A 2 -12.59 17.84 23.88
C THR A 2 -12.20 16.43 23.43
N TRP A 3 -10.96 16.00 23.66
CA TRP A 3 -10.45 14.68 23.29
C TRP A 3 -10.80 13.55 24.28
N GLN A 4 -11.33 13.88 25.46
CA GLN A 4 -11.59 12.90 26.52
C GLN A 4 -12.60 11.85 26.05
N THR A 5 -12.31 10.59 26.35
CA THR A 5 -13.18 9.44 26.06
C THR A 5 -13.80 8.92 27.35
N PHE A 6 -15.06 8.48 27.33
CA PHE A 6 -15.74 8.05 28.54
C PHE A 6 -15.37 6.62 28.99
N GLN A 7 -15.00 5.71 28.08
CA GLN A 7 -14.80 4.27 28.40
C GLN A 7 -13.78 3.57 27.49
N ASN A 8 -12.54 4.06 27.39
CA ASN A 8 -11.52 3.43 26.53
C ASN A 8 -10.32 2.89 27.32
N TYR A 9 -10.51 1.76 28.00
CA TYR A 9 -9.43 1.03 28.70
C TYR A 9 -8.39 0.46 27.73
N THR A 10 -8.78 0.19 26.48
CA THR A 10 -7.90 -0.38 25.45
C THR A 10 -6.83 0.60 24.98
N ASP A 11 -7.16 1.88 24.83
CA ASP A 11 -6.26 2.89 24.24
C ASP A 11 -5.62 3.83 25.24
N CYS A 12 -5.85 3.63 26.54
CA CYS A 12 -5.34 4.52 27.59
C CYS A 12 -3.83 4.79 27.48
N GLY A 13 -3.04 3.76 27.15
CA GLY A 13 -1.59 3.89 26.93
C GLY A 13 -1.24 4.73 25.68
N VAL A 14 -2.03 4.64 24.61
CA VAL A 14 -1.85 5.45 23.40
C VAL A 14 -2.13 6.93 23.68
N PHE A 15 -3.21 7.22 24.42
CA PHE A 15 -3.51 8.57 24.90
C PHE A 15 -2.37 9.12 25.76
N LEU A 16 -1.90 8.33 26.73
CA LEU A 16 -0.80 8.73 27.61
C LEU A 16 0.47 9.07 26.82
N MET A 17 0.90 8.21 25.90
CA MET A 17 2.06 8.47 25.04
C MET A 17 1.88 9.74 24.20
N ARG A 18 0.68 9.95 23.62
CA ARG A 18 0.38 11.15 22.85
C ARG A 18 0.40 12.42 23.71
N HIS A 19 -0.07 12.32 24.95
CA HIS A 19 -0.03 13.43 25.88
C HIS A 19 1.40 13.81 26.23
N MET A 20 2.25 12.83 26.57
CA MET A 20 3.67 13.08 26.82
C MET A 20 4.39 13.68 25.60
N GLU A 21 4.07 13.22 24.38
CA GLU A 21 4.67 13.75 23.14
C GLU A 21 4.33 15.23 22.90
N THR A 22 3.06 15.61 23.14
CA THR A 22 2.51 16.92 22.78
C THR A 22 2.59 17.96 23.89
N TYR A 23 2.76 17.53 25.14
CA TYR A 23 2.85 18.44 26.28
C TYR A 23 4.20 19.17 26.29
N LYS A 24 4.15 20.51 26.38
CA LYS A 24 5.33 21.41 26.38
C LYS A 24 5.40 22.30 27.63
N GLY A 25 4.90 21.81 28.76
CA GLY A 25 4.99 22.50 30.06
C GLY A 25 3.96 23.60 30.31
N LYS A 26 3.00 23.84 29.38
CA LYS A 26 1.96 24.87 29.53
C LYS A 26 0.58 24.32 29.18
N LEU A 27 -0.31 24.24 30.18
CA LEU A 27 -1.64 23.66 30.02
C LEU A 27 -2.57 24.51 29.14
N ASN A 28 -2.52 25.83 29.28
CA ASN A 28 -3.39 26.78 28.58
C ASN A 28 -3.20 26.82 27.05
N LYS A 29 -2.04 26.39 26.55
CA LYS A 29 -1.73 26.30 25.12
C LYS A 29 -1.61 24.85 24.63
N TRP A 30 -1.91 23.88 25.49
CA TRP A 30 -1.73 22.48 25.15
C TRP A 30 -2.86 21.98 24.25
N ASN A 31 -2.48 21.50 23.07
CA ASN A 31 -3.37 20.85 22.13
C ASN A 31 -2.81 19.48 21.74
N THR A 32 -3.55 18.42 22.06
CA THR A 32 -3.16 17.03 21.79
C THR A 32 -3.33 16.64 20.32
N GLN A 33 -4.03 17.50 19.54
CA GLN A 33 -4.48 17.28 18.16
C GLN A 33 -5.39 16.04 17.99
N LEU A 34 -5.91 15.53 19.10
CA LEU A 34 -6.88 14.44 19.09
C LEU A 34 -8.27 15.00 18.83
N LYS A 35 -8.99 14.36 17.92
CA LYS A 35 -10.40 14.67 17.66
C LYS A 35 -11.25 14.21 18.84
N THR A 36 -12.43 14.80 18.96
CA THR A 36 -13.47 14.37 19.89
C THR A 36 -13.87 12.92 19.64
N GLU A 37 -14.24 12.20 20.70
CA GLU A 37 -14.75 10.83 20.65
C GLU A 37 -15.96 10.76 19.71
N LYS A 38 -15.72 10.26 18.48
CA LYS A 38 -16.64 10.11 17.32
C LYS A 38 -15.84 9.74 16.05
N MET A 39 -16.47 9.92 14.88
CA MET A 39 -15.88 9.73 13.56
C MET A 39 -14.51 10.41 13.42
N GLY A 40 -13.49 9.60 13.12
CA GLY A 40 -12.12 10.05 12.89
C GLY A 40 -11.17 9.86 14.08
N GLN A 41 -11.65 9.78 15.32
CA GLN A 41 -10.78 9.51 16.47
C GLN A 41 -10.25 8.08 16.43
N LYS A 42 -11.09 7.09 16.09
CA LYS A 42 -10.67 5.69 15.93
C LYS A 42 -9.50 5.55 14.93
N GLY A 43 -9.61 6.17 13.76
CA GLY A 43 -8.53 6.16 12.77
C GLY A 43 -7.26 6.90 13.25
N GLN A 44 -7.39 7.91 14.12
CA GLN A 44 -6.22 8.50 14.79
C GLN A 44 -5.60 7.51 15.79
N MET A 45 -6.42 6.78 16.55
CA MET A 45 -5.93 5.77 17.50
C MET A 45 -5.20 4.65 16.77
N ASP A 46 -5.74 4.14 15.65
CA ASP A 46 -5.08 3.09 14.87
C ASP A 46 -3.73 3.55 14.32
N LYS A 47 -3.65 4.78 13.79
CA LYS A 47 -2.39 5.36 13.31
C LYS A 47 -1.36 5.54 14.44
N LEU A 48 -1.81 6.07 15.59
CA LEU A 48 -0.94 6.25 16.75
C LEU A 48 -0.47 4.91 17.32
N ARG A 49 -1.37 3.91 17.38
CA ARG A 49 -1.03 2.55 17.81
C ARG A 49 0.04 1.95 16.91
N THR A 50 -0.11 2.04 15.59
CA THR A 50 0.91 1.58 14.64
C THR A 50 2.23 2.35 14.83
N LYS A 51 2.18 3.68 14.95
CA LYS A 51 3.39 4.51 15.15
C LYS A 51 4.15 4.10 16.41
N TYR A 52 3.46 3.97 17.54
CA TYR A 52 4.10 3.63 18.82
C TYR A 52 4.54 2.18 18.87
N ALA A 53 3.73 1.24 18.37
CA ALA A 53 4.12 -0.16 18.28
C ALA A 53 5.36 -0.33 17.40
N GLN A 54 5.41 0.31 16.23
CA GLN A 54 6.61 0.31 15.37
C GLN A 54 7.83 0.85 16.13
N ALA A 55 7.71 1.97 16.82
CA ALA A 55 8.82 2.56 17.57
C ALA A 55 9.33 1.62 18.68
N ILE A 56 8.43 0.96 19.43
CA ILE A 56 8.78 -0.01 20.48
C ILE A 56 9.44 -1.25 19.86
N LEU A 57 8.82 -1.83 18.84
CA LEU A 57 9.28 -3.05 18.20
C LEU A 57 10.66 -2.88 17.55
N THR A 58 10.93 -1.72 16.94
CA THR A 58 12.18 -1.42 16.23
C THR A 58 13.24 -0.72 17.07
N SER A 59 12.92 -0.36 18.32
CA SER A 59 13.83 0.30 19.25
C SER A 59 15.10 -0.52 19.49
N HIS A 60 16.26 0.15 19.56
CA HIS A 60 17.53 -0.47 19.94
C HIS A 60 17.51 -1.06 21.36
N LEU A 61 16.58 -0.62 22.21
CA LEU A 61 16.37 -1.15 23.56
C LEU A 61 15.57 -2.46 23.57
N ASN A 62 14.97 -2.85 22.45
CA ASN A 62 14.22 -4.09 22.36
C ASN A 62 15.17 -5.26 22.10
N GLU A 63 15.32 -6.16 23.08
CA GLU A 63 16.18 -7.34 23.00
C GLU A 63 15.84 -8.25 21.81
N ARG A 64 14.57 -8.30 21.40
CA ARG A 64 14.10 -9.12 20.26
C ARG A 64 14.05 -8.36 18.95
N ARG A 65 14.62 -7.15 18.87
CA ARG A 65 14.58 -6.30 17.67
C ARG A 65 15.01 -7.03 16.40
N HIS A 66 16.10 -7.81 16.46
CA HIS A 66 16.63 -8.51 15.28
C HIS A 66 15.61 -9.49 14.71
N LEU A 67 15.02 -10.35 15.57
CA LEU A 67 14.01 -11.32 15.17
C LEU A 67 12.79 -10.63 14.55
N ILE A 68 12.32 -9.54 15.17
CA ILE A 68 11.16 -8.79 14.65
C ILE A 68 11.44 -8.21 13.27
N LEU A 69 12.64 -7.67 13.03
CA LEU A 69 13.01 -7.10 11.74
C LEU A 69 13.16 -8.18 10.66
N ASP A 70 13.74 -9.33 11.00
CA ASP A 70 13.85 -10.46 10.06
C ASP A 70 12.49 -11.01 9.67
N GLU A 71 11.60 -11.22 10.65
CA GLU A 71 10.23 -11.66 10.39
C GLU A 71 9.47 -10.64 9.56
N ALA A 72 9.59 -9.34 9.87
CA ALA A 72 8.96 -8.27 9.10
C ALA A 72 9.45 -8.27 7.64
N LYS A 73 10.75 -8.47 7.42
CA LYS A 73 11.32 -8.60 6.08
C LYS A 73 10.77 -9.83 5.35
N SER A 74 10.77 -10.99 5.99
CA SER A 74 10.23 -12.23 5.42
C SER A 74 8.76 -12.08 5.03
N LEU A 75 7.94 -11.45 5.88
CA LEU A 75 6.53 -11.18 5.59
C LEU A 75 6.37 -10.23 4.40
N TYR A 76 7.17 -9.17 4.33
CA TYR A 76 7.15 -8.23 3.21
C TYR A 76 7.44 -8.94 1.88
N ASP A 77 8.51 -9.73 1.84
CA ASP A 77 8.92 -10.47 0.65
C ASP A 77 7.82 -11.45 0.19
N LYS A 78 7.21 -12.20 1.13
CA LYS A 78 6.09 -13.11 0.84
C LYS A 78 4.90 -12.36 0.20
N ILE A 79 4.44 -11.28 0.82
CA ILE A 79 3.31 -10.48 0.32
C ILE A 79 3.61 -9.91 -1.08
N ALA A 80 4.84 -9.46 -1.32
CA ALA A 80 5.25 -8.95 -2.64
C ALA A 80 5.19 -10.06 -3.71
N THR A 81 5.66 -11.26 -3.40
CA THR A 81 5.59 -12.41 -4.31
C THR A 81 4.16 -12.84 -4.61
N GLU A 82 3.28 -12.92 -3.59
CA GLU A 82 1.86 -13.25 -3.78
C GLU A 82 1.15 -12.22 -4.66
N LYS A 83 1.41 -10.93 -4.42
CA LYS A 83 0.85 -9.85 -5.24
C LYS A 83 1.34 -9.96 -6.68
N LEU A 84 2.62 -10.24 -6.91
CA LEU A 84 3.16 -10.46 -8.26
C LEU A 84 2.49 -11.67 -8.93
N MET A 85 2.36 -12.80 -8.24
CA MET A 85 1.68 -13.99 -8.76
C MET A 85 0.24 -13.68 -9.19
N SER A 86 -0.50 -12.91 -8.38
CA SER A 86 -1.88 -12.51 -8.72
C SER A 86 -1.96 -11.70 -10.01
N ILE A 87 -0.99 -10.81 -10.25
CA ILE A 87 -0.92 -9.99 -11.47
C ILE A 87 -0.60 -10.86 -12.69
N VAL A 88 0.38 -11.76 -12.57
CA VAL A 88 0.79 -12.67 -13.66
C VAL A 88 -0.37 -13.57 -14.07
N ILE A 89 -1.10 -14.15 -13.12
CA ILE A 89 -2.30 -14.97 -13.40
C ILE A 89 -3.36 -14.13 -14.13
N ALA A 90 -3.67 -12.94 -13.62
CA ALA A 90 -4.66 -12.05 -14.24
C ALA A 90 -4.28 -11.61 -15.67
N ALA A 91 -2.98 -11.45 -15.96
CA ALA A 91 -2.49 -11.13 -17.29
C ALA A 91 -2.56 -12.33 -18.25
N SER A 92 -2.27 -13.55 -17.75
CA SER A 92 -2.29 -14.79 -18.53
C SER A 92 -3.71 -15.15 -19.00
N SER A 93 -4.72 -14.99 -18.13
CA SER A 93 -6.13 -15.27 -18.46
C SER A 93 -6.73 -14.33 -19.51
N LYS A 94 -6.12 -13.17 -19.81
CA LYS A 94 -6.60 -12.23 -20.83
C LYS A 94 -6.20 -12.63 -22.27
N LYS A 95 -5.51 -13.75 -22.49
CA LYS A 95 -4.99 -14.15 -23.80
C LYS A 95 -5.98 -14.89 -24.74
N GLN A 96 -7.27 -14.92 -24.45
CA GLN A 96 -8.30 -15.52 -25.33
C GLN A 96 -9.41 -14.54 -25.71
N LYS A 97 -9.13 -13.70 -26.73
CA LYS A 97 -10.01 -13.46 -27.89
C LYS A 97 -9.21 -12.66 -28.94
N ARG A 98 -8.20 -13.28 -29.56
CA ARG A 98 -7.78 -12.80 -30.90
C ARG A 98 -8.91 -13.19 -31.83
N GLU A 99 -9.79 -12.25 -32.17
CA GLU A 99 -10.79 -12.48 -33.20
C GLU A 99 -10.05 -12.89 -34.47
N LYS A 100 -10.41 -14.05 -35.04
CA LYS A 100 -9.90 -14.48 -36.34
C LYS A 100 -10.34 -13.41 -37.34
N ILE A 101 -9.42 -12.54 -37.75
CA ILE A 101 -9.65 -11.67 -38.90
C ILE A 101 -9.66 -12.60 -40.12
N SER A 102 -10.86 -12.97 -40.56
CA SER A 102 -11.08 -13.63 -41.86
C SER A 102 -10.99 -12.55 -42.94
N GLY A 103 -9.78 -12.14 -43.28
CA GLY A 103 -9.51 -11.31 -44.45
C GLY A 103 -8.94 -12.18 -45.56
N THR A 104 -9.62 -12.25 -46.69
CA THR A 104 -9.01 -12.75 -47.94
C THR A 104 -7.87 -11.80 -48.29
N VAL A 105 -6.64 -12.29 -48.22
CA VAL A 105 -5.47 -11.51 -48.68
C VAL A 105 -5.51 -11.51 -50.21
N LEU A 106 -5.98 -10.42 -50.79
CA LEU A 106 -5.77 -10.12 -52.21
C LEU A 106 -4.31 -9.66 -52.35
N PHE A 107 -3.44 -10.56 -52.78
CA PHE A 107 -2.13 -10.18 -53.31
C PHE A 107 -2.35 -9.61 -54.72
N PRO A 108 -1.87 -8.41 -55.05
CA PRO A 108 -1.82 -7.95 -56.44
C PRO A 108 -0.75 -8.75 -57.17
N ASP A 109 -1.13 -9.42 -58.26
CA ASP A 109 -0.19 -10.11 -59.14
C ASP A 109 0.78 -9.08 -59.78
N GLU A 110 2.08 -9.27 -59.55
CA GLU A 110 3.13 -8.65 -60.35
C GLU A 110 3.03 -9.17 -61.79
N GLN A 111 2.61 -8.29 -62.71
CA GLN A 111 2.83 -8.50 -64.14
C GLN A 111 3.84 -7.48 -64.67
N THR A 112 5.07 -7.96 -64.71
CA THR A 112 6.23 -7.58 -65.50
C THR A 112 5.91 -6.80 -66.78
N THR A 113 6.43 -5.58 -66.85
CA THR A 113 6.55 -4.80 -68.09
C THR A 113 7.55 -5.47 -69.04
N ALA A 114 7.07 -5.96 -70.18
CA ALA A 114 7.91 -6.36 -71.31
C ALA A 114 7.71 -5.37 -72.46
N GLU A 115 8.64 -4.43 -72.59
CA GLU A 115 8.83 -3.60 -73.78
C GLU A 115 9.14 -4.50 -74.98
N LYS A 116 8.41 -4.30 -76.09
CA LYS A 116 8.76 -4.83 -77.41
C LYS A 116 9.22 -3.68 -78.29
N THR A 117 10.53 -3.57 -78.48
CA THR A 117 11.17 -2.82 -79.55
C THR A 117 10.84 -3.47 -80.90
N THR A 118 10.39 -2.69 -81.89
CA THR A 118 10.26 -3.12 -83.29
C THR A 118 10.93 -2.08 -84.19
N CYS A 119 11.87 -2.56 -85.01
CA CYS A 119 12.63 -1.90 -86.09
C CYS A 119 13.47 -0.66 -85.75
#